data_AF-A0A118K157-F1
#
_entry.id   AF-A0A118K157-F1
#
_cell.length_a   1.000
_cell.length_b   1.000
_cell.length_c   1.000
_cell.angle_alpha   90.00
_cell.angle_beta   90.00
_cell.angle_gamma   90.00
#
_symmetry.space_group_name_H-M   'P 1'
#
loop_
_entity.id
_entity.type
_entity.pdbx_description
1 polymer ?
#
loop_
_entity_poly.entity_id
_entity_poly.type
_entity_poly.pdbx_seq_one_letter_code
_entity_poly.pdbx_strand_id
1 'polypeptide(L)'
;MAPRSFFLCTLLIISLSFHGISAVEYHVINDATTTPGGIRFDNEIGIPFTKKIMRSINDFIWSVENPLINYGRSIRPNMDINV
;
A
#
# COMPACT_ATOMS: atom_id res chain seq x y z
N MET A 1 -36.77 -23.14 12.14
CA MET A 1 -35.41 -22.97 12.69
C MET A 1 -34.40 -22.96 11.53
N ALA A 2 -34.30 -21.85 10.81
CA ALA A 2 -33.39 -21.70 9.65
C ALA A 2 -32.66 -20.33 9.55
N PRO A 3 -33.15 -19.20 10.11
CA PRO A 3 -32.56 -17.89 9.81
C PRO A 3 -31.16 -17.71 10.41
N ARG A 4 -30.86 -18.40 11.52
CA ARG A 4 -29.54 -18.40 12.16
C ARG A 4 -28.47 -19.01 11.26
N SER A 5 -28.80 -20.10 10.55
CA SER A 5 -27.86 -20.75 9.64
C SER A 5 -27.57 -19.88 8.42
N PHE A 6 -28.60 -19.27 7.83
CA PHE A 6 -28.43 -18.34 6.71
C PHE A 6 -27.59 -17.12 7.10
N PHE A 7 -27.85 -16.54 8.27
CA PHE A 7 -27.07 -15.42 8.79
C PHE A 7 -25.57 -15.76 8.97
N LEU A 8 -25.27 -16.93 9.54
CA LEU A 8 -23.89 -17.39 9.70
C LEU A 8 -23.21 -17.64 8.35
N CYS A 9 -23.90 -18.25 7.38
CA CYS A 9 -23.34 -18.45 6.04
C CYS A 9 -23.03 -17.11 5.34
N THR A 10 -23.92 -16.13 5.45
CA THR A 10 -23.67 -14.80 4.88
C THR A 10 -22.48 -14.11 5.53
N LEU A 11 -22.35 -14.21 6.85
CA LEU A 11 -21.22 -13.63 7.59
C LEU A 11 -19.88 -14.28 7.18
N LEU A 12 -19.88 -15.60 6.97
CA LEU A 12 -18.70 -16.35 6.57
C LEU A 12 -18.22 -15.99 5.16
N ILE A 13 -19.16 -15.81 4.21
CA ILE A 13 -18.86 -15.38 2.84
C ILE A 13 -18.29 -13.95 2.81
N ILE A 14 -18.85 -13.05 3.63
CA ILE A 14 -18.36 -11.67 3.74
C ILE A 14 -16.94 -11.65 4.33
N SER A 15 -16.68 -12.45 5.37
CA SER A 15 -15.35 -12.54 6.00
C SER A 15 -14.29 -13.07 5.03
N LEU A 16 -14.65 -14.02 4.16
CA LEU A 16 -13.72 -14.59 3.18
C LEU A 16 -13.37 -13.60 2.05
N SER A 17 -14.24 -12.60 1.84
CA SER A 17 -14.08 -11.59 0.79
C SER A 17 -13.22 -10.41 1.26
N PHE A 18 -12.94 -10.30 2.56
CA PHE A 18 -12.14 -9.22 3.14
C PHE A 18 -10.64 -9.50 2.93
N HIS A 19 -10.16 -9.18 1.74
CA HIS A 19 -8.72 -9.12 1.47
C HIS A 19 -8.18 -7.90 2.23
N GLY A 20 -7.44 -8.15 3.31
CA GLY A 20 -6.88 -7.09 4.15
C GLY A 20 -6.02 -6.14 3.32
N ILE A 21 -6.48 -4.89 3.16
CA ILE A 21 -5.64 -3.82 2.65
C ILE A 21 -4.75 -3.38 3.81
N SER A 22 -3.56 -3.95 3.92
CA SER A 22 -2.56 -3.43 4.85
C SER A 22 -1.97 -2.16 4.24
N ALA A 23 -2.22 -1.02 4.87
CA ALA A 23 -1.48 0.19 4.55
C ALA A 23 -0.03 0.00 5.00
N VAL A 24 0.92 0.24 4.10
CA VAL A 24 2.36 0.20 4.41
C VAL A 24 2.81 1.63 4.74
N GLU A 25 3.36 1.81 5.94
CA GLU A 25 4.01 3.06 6.34
C GLU A 25 5.49 3.02 5.96
N TYR A 26 5.95 4.07 5.26
CA TYR A 26 7.35 4.18 4.82
C TYR A 26 8.11 5.21 5.66
N HIS A 27 9.16 4.75 6.33
CA HIS A 27 10.17 5.59 6.96
C HIS A 27 11.38 5.71 6.04
N VAL A 28 11.75 6.94 5.71
CA VAL A 28 12.90 7.25 4.87
C VAL A 28 13.83 8.11 5.68
N ILE A 29 15.07 7.63 5.85
CA ILE A 29 16.11 8.27 6.66
C ILE A 29 17.38 8.34 5.80
N ASN A 30 18.08 9.46 5.86
CA ASN A 30 19.39 9.64 5.26
C ASN A 30 20.45 9.64 6.36
N ASP A 31 21.03 8.47 6.66
CA ASP A 31 22.09 8.35 7.67
C ASP A 31 23.48 8.78 7.14
N ALA A 32 23.58 9.05 5.84
CA ALA A 32 24.84 9.34 5.15
C ALA A 32 24.94 10.80 4.69
N THR A 33 24.44 11.75 5.49
CA THR A 33 24.25 13.17 5.13
C THR A 33 25.52 13.89 4.63
N THR A 34 26.71 13.44 5.03
CA THR A 34 27.99 14.05 4.62
C THR A 34 28.60 13.45 3.36
N THR A 35 28.03 12.35 2.85
CA THR A 35 28.50 11.74 1.60
C THR A 35 27.96 12.51 0.40
N PRO A 36 28.66 12.50 -0.75
CA PRO A 36 28.12 13.10 -1.97
C PRO A 36 26.71 12.59 -2.33
N GLY A 37 26.43 11.31 -2.04
CA GLY A 37 25.11 10.71 -2.24
C GLY A 37 24.05 11.26 -1.28
N GLY A 38 24.37 11.36 0.02
CA GLY A 38 23.46 11.91 1.03
C GLY A 38 23.18 13.40 0.84
N ILE A 39 24.18 14.19 0.46
CA ILE A 39 23.99 15.61 0.12
C ILE A 39 23.04 15.74 -1.07
N ARG A 40 23.22 14.90 -2.10
CA ARG A 40 22.34 14.89 -3.27
C ARG A 40 20.93 14.41 -2.91
N PHE A 41 20.81 13.46 -2.00
CA PHE A 41 19.52 13.01 -1.49
C PHE A 41 18.78 14.18 -0.83
N ASP A 42 19.42 14.94 0.05
CA ASP A 42 18.75 16.04 0.76
C ASP A 42 18.41 17.22 -0.16
N ASN A 43 19.27 17.55 -1.12
CA ASN A 43 19.11 18.73 -1.97
C ASN A 43 18.27 18.50 -3.23
N GLU A 44 18.29 17.29 -3.80
CA GLU A 44 17.72 17.04 -5.14
C GLU A 44 16.61 15.98 -5.15
N ILE A 45 16.69 14.95 -4.29
CA ILE A 45 15.77 13.81 -4.33
C ILE A 45 14.65 14.00 -3.30
N GLY A 46 15.03 14.10 -2.03
CA GLY A 46 14.14 14.34 -0.90
C GLY A 46 13.26 13.15 -0.52
N ILE A 47 12.84 13.18 0.74
CA ILE A 47 11.92 12.21 1.34
C ILE A 47 10.60 12.06 0.54
N PRO A 48 9.93 13.14 0.07
CA PRO A 48 8.65 13.01 -0.63
C PRO A 48 8.74 12.17 -1.91
N PHE A 49 9.79 12.38 -2.71
CA PHE A 49 9.99 11.60 -3.93
C PHE A 49 10.28 10.13 -3.62
N THR A 50 11.14 9.86 -2.63
CA THR A 50 11.46 8.48 -2.23
C THR A 50 10.22 7.74 -1.74
N LYS A 51 9.37 8.35 -0.90
CA LYS A 51 8.11 7.74 -0.47
C LYS A 51 7.17 7.44 -1.65
N LYS A 52 7.09 8.34 -2.63
CA LYS A 52 6.31 8.13 -3.86
C LYS A 52 6.82 6.93 -4.66
N ILE A 53 8.13 6.81 -4.83
CA ILE A 53 8.75 5.68 -5.54
C ILE A 53 8.53 4.37 -4.78
N MET A 54 8.72 4.34 -3.46
CA MET A 54 8.47 3.15 -2.64
C MET A 54 7.03 2.66 -2.77
N ARG A 55 6.06 3.58 -2.72
CA ARG A 55 4.64 3.25 -2.99
C ARG A 55 4.46 2.65 -4.37
N SER A 56 5.03 3.28 -5.40
CA SER A 56 4.93 2.80 -6.79
C SER A 56 5.56 1.42 -6.98
N ILE A 57 6.67 1.12 -6.31
CA ILE A 57 7.31 -0.19 -6.33
C ILE A 57 6.41 -1.24 -5.68
N ASN A 58 5.84 -0.93 -4.51
CA ASN A 58 4.93 -1.84 -3.82
C ASN A 58 3.66 -2.12 -4.65
N ASP A 59 3.12 -1.09 -5.30
CA ASP A 59 2.00 -1.24 -6.24
C ASP A 59 2.38 -2.12 -7.44
N PHE A 60 3.59 -1.97 -7.97
CA PHE A 60 4.10 -2.83 -9.03
C PHE A 60 4.25 -4.28 -8.58
N ILE A 61 4.86 -4.55 -7.43
CA ILE A 61 5.01 -5.90 -6.86
C ILE A 61 3.64 -6.55 -6.71
N TRP A 62 2.70 -5.85 -6.07
CA TRP A 62 1.33 -6.34 -5.93
C TRP A 62 0.68 -6.65 -7.28
N SER A 63 0.94 -5.83 -8.29
CA SER A 63 0.41 -6.04 -9.63
C SER A 63 0.97 -7.29 -10.32
N VAL A 64 2.25 -7.56 -10.14
CA VAL A 64 2.92 -8.74 -10.71
C VAL A 64 2.43 -10.01 -10.03
N GLU A 65 2.25 -9.98 -8.71
CA GLU A 65 1.80 -11.14 -7.94
C GLU A 65 0.32 -11.45 -8.12
N ASN A 66 -0.53 -10.45 -8.43
CA ASN A 66 -1.99 -10.60 -8.51
C ASN A 66 -2.58 -10.10 -9.84
N PRO A 67 -2.20 -10.70 -10.99
CA PRO A 67 -2.56 -10.18 -12.30
C PRO A 67 -4.08 -10.07 -12.54
N LEU A 68 -4.88 -11.00 -12.01
CA LEU A 68 -6.34 -11.04 -12.20
C LEU A 68 -7.13 -10.03 -11.35
N ILE A 69 -6.52 -9.46 -10.30
CA ILE A 69 -7.18 -8.52 -9.35
C ILE A 69 -7.00 -7.06 -9.81
N ASN A 70 -6.12 -6.81 -10.77
CA ASN A 70 -5.69 -5.45 -11.17
C ASN A 70 -6.72 -4.62 -11.95
N TYR A 71 -7.89 -5.18 -12.32
CA TYR A 71 -8.94 -4.43 -13.01
C TYR A 71 -9.66 -3.41 -12.09
N GLY A 72 -9.57 -3.57 -10.77
CA GLY A 72 -10.24 -2.73 -9.76
C GLY A 72 -9.37 -1.65 -9.11
N ARG A 73 -8.28 -1.19 -9.76
CA ARG A 73 -7.28 -0.30 -9.12
C ARG A 73 -7.76 1.14 -8.85
N SER A 74 -9.00 1.50 -9.22
CA SER A 74 -9.61 2.83 -8.99
C SER A 74 -10.21 3.02 -7.58
N ILE A 75 -10.29 1.98 -6.76
CA ILE A 75 -10.97 2.01 -5.44
C ILE A 75 -10.02 1.93 -4.25
N ARG A 76 -8.69 1.98 -4.47
CA ARG A 76 -7.78 2.24 -3.35
C ARG A 76 -7.95 3.70 -2.94
N PRO A 77 -8.39 4.02 -1.71
CA PRO A 77 -8.38 5.40 -1.27
C PRO A 77 -6.95 5.91 -1.39
N ASN A 78 -6.79 7.00 -2.11
CA ASN A 78 -5.54 7.74 -2.12
C ASN A 78 -5.28 8.14 -0.68
N MET A 79 -4.43 7.40 0.04
CA MET A 79 -3.85 7.86 1.28
C MET A 79 -2.82 8.93 0.89
N ASP A 80 -3.34 10.08 0.46
CA ASP A 80 -2.69 11.36 0.66
C ASP A 80 -2.62 11.55 2.17
N ILE A 81 -1.62 10.90 2.78
CA ILE A 81 -1.02 11.39 4.00
C ILE A 81 -0.45 12.76 3.64
N ASN A 82 -1.27 13.78 3.88
CA ASN A 82 -0.84 15.16 4.02
C ASN A 82 0.34 15.15 5.00
N VAL A 83 1.54 15.31 4.45
CA VAL A 83 2.72 15.80 5.16
C VAL A 83 3.00 17.17 4.57
#